data_AF-A0A7R9G688-F1
#
_entry.id   AF-A0A7R9G688-F1
#
_cell.length_a   1.000
_cell.length_b   1.000
_cell.length_c   1.000
_cell.angle_alpha   90.00
_cell.angle_beta   90.00
_cell.angle_gamma   90.00
#
_symmetry.space_group_name_H-M   'P 1'
#
loop_
_entity.id
_entity.type
_entity.pdbx_description
1 polymer ?
#
loop_
_entity_poly.entity_id
_entity_poly.type
_entity_poly.pdbx_seq_one_letter_code
_entity_poly.pdbx_strand_id
1 'polypeptide(L)'
;MCGIWALFGLSTHTSIHSNSSFTKIHHRGPDAWRIEFDNRVKNSCIGFHRLSIVDCLYGMQPMKLHQYPYLSLLCNGEIYNCHRLREQFDFKYETNCDVECILHLFAAGGVENIVKNLDGVFAFILIDAKEGRVHCGRDPYGVRPLFRLYSEIGVLGVCSEAKGDS
;
A
#
# COMPACT_ATOMS: atom_id res chain seq x y z
N MET A 1 9.26 1.33 -11.48
CA MET A 1 8.90 0.76 -10.17
C MET A 1 7.63 1.45 -9.74
N CYS A 2 6.60 0.76 -9.25
CA CYS A 2 5.32 1.37 -8.90
C CYS A 2 5.42 2.62 -7.99
N GLY A 3 4.36 3.41 -7.94
CA GLY A 3 4.20 4.55 -7.04
C GLY A 3 3.04 4.32 -6.09
N ILE A 4 3.30 4.42 -4.79
CA ILE A 4 2.26 4.44 -3.75
C ILE A 4 2.09 5.87 -3.24
N TRP A 5 0.83 6.26 -3.00
CA TRP A 5 0.46 7.57 -2.49
C TRP A 5 -0.80 7.44 -1.62
N ALA A 6 -0.85 8.15 -0.50
CA ALA A 6 -2.00 8.16 0.38
C ALA A 6 -2.10 9.46 1.17
N LEU A 7 -3.32 9.94 1.38
CA LEU A 7 -3.66 11.00 2.32
C LEU A 7 -4.69 10.48 3.33
N PHE A 8 -4.51 10.83 4.59
CA PHE A 8 -5.40 10.49 5.69
C PHE A 8 -5.73 11.75 6.50
N GLY A 9 -6.93 11.82 7.07
CA GLY A 9 -7.37 12.96 7.89
C GLY A 9 -7.95 14.11 7.06
N LEU A 10 -8.43 13.85 5.85
CA LEU A 10 -8.96 14.90 4.97
C LEU A 10 -10.27 15.48 5.52
N SER A 11 -10.43 16.79 5.49
CA SER A 11 -11.74 17.42 5.62
C SER A 11 -12.49 17.35 4.28
N THR A 12 -13.82 17.40 4.30
CA THR A 12 -14.69 17.27 3.11
C THR A 12 -14.38 18.28 1.99
N HIS A 13 -13.71 19.40 2.29
CA HIS A 13 -13.27 20.40 1.31
C HIS A 13 -11.92 20.12 0.62
N THR A 14 -11.17 19.10 1.08
CA THR A 14 -9.77 18.86 0.65
C THR A 14 -9.67 17.96 -0.60
N SER A 15 -10.80 17.48 -1.14
CA SER A 15 -10.88 16.53 -2.26
C SER A 15 -10.42 17.08 -3.60
N ILE A 16 -10.25 18.40 -3.74
CA ILE A 16 -9.96 19.08 -5.01
C ILE A 16 -8.45 19.16 -5.31
N HIS A 17 -7.57 19.09 -4.29
CA HIS A 17 -6.12 19.22 -4.45
C HIS A 17 -5.34 17.89 -4.53
N SER A 18 -5.99 16.76 -4.27
CA SER A 18 -5.37 15.43 -4.26
C SER A 18 -4.85 14.97 -5.64
N ASN A 19 -5.45 15.46 -6.72
CA ASN A 19 -5.17 14.97 -8.08
C ASN A 19 -3.84 15.51 -8.66
N SER A 20 -3.43 16.73 -8.29
CA SER A 20 -2.18 17.32 -8.79
C SER A 20 -0.93 16.70 -8.14
N SER A 21 -0.97 16.38 -6.84
CA SER A 21 0.17 15.76 -6.16
C SER A 21 0.30 14.27 -6.51
N PHE A 22 -0.81 13.55 -6.69
CA PHE A 22 -0.80 12.15 -7.15
C PHE A 22 -0.18 11.98 -8.56
N THR A 23 -0.44 12.92 -9.48
CA THR A 23 0.10 12.83 -10.85
C THR A 23 1.60 13.09 -10.94
N LYS A 24 2.21 13.77 -9.95
CA LYS A 24 3.67 14.02 -9.89
C LYS A 24 4.52 12.74 -9.81
N ILE A 25 3.93 11.62 -9.42
CA ILE A 25 4.62 10.31 -9.34
C ILE A 25 4.22 9.34 -10.46
N HIS A 26 3.51 9.81 -11.49
CA HIS A 26 3.07 8.98 -12.62
C HIS A 26 4.21 8.25 -13.32
N HIS A 27 5.39 8.87 -13.44
CA HIS A 27 6.58 8.28 -14.09
C HIS A 27 7.03 6.96 -13.45
N ARG A 28 6.63 6.68 -12.21
CA ARG A 28 6.92 5.43 -11.51
C ARG A 28 6.14 4.25 -12.11
N GLY A 29 4.88 4.47 -12.49
CA GLY A 29 3.97 3.45 -12.96
C GLY A 29 3.07 3.94 -14.09
N PRO A 30 3.57 3.99 -15.33
CA PRO A 30 2.85 4.55 -16.48
C PRO A 30 1.74 3.65 -17.04
N ASP A 31 1.68 2.37 -16.64
CA ASP A 31 0.82 1.39 -17.32
C ASP A 31 -0.64 1.51 -16.89
N ALA A 32 -0.86 1.73 -15.59
CA ALA A 32 -2.20 1.87 -15.02
C ALA A 32 -2.13 2.66 -13.72
N TRP A 33 -3.23 3.31 -13.37
CA TRP A 33 -3.37 4.01 -12.10
C TRP A 33 -4.76 3.79 -11.51
N ARG A 34 -4.86 3.93 -10.19
CA ARG A 34 -6.13 3.88 -9.47
C ARG A 34 -6.07 4.81 -8.27
N ILE A 35 -7.17 5.50 -8.02
CA ILE A 35 -7.41 6.25 -6.79
C ILE A 35 -8.70 5.71 -6.17
N GLU A 36 -8.68 5.46 -4.87
CA GLU A 36 -9.86 5.08 -4.10
C GLU A 36 -10.00 6.00 -2.89
N PHE A 37 -11.26 6.37 -2.61
CA PHE A 37 -11.63 7.09 -1.40
C PHE A 37 -12.24 6.10 -0.42
N ASP A 38 -11.77 6.10 0.82
CA ASP A 38 -12.30 5.24 1.86
C ASP A 38 -12.57 6.05 3.14
N ASN A 39 -13.86 6.18 3.45
CA ASN A 39 -14.35 6.91 4.61
C ASN A 39 -14.26 6.10 5.91
N ARG A 40 -13.92 4.81 5.82
CA ARG A 40 -13.79 3.93 7.00
C ARG A 40 -12.59 4.32 7.87
N VAL A 41 -11.58 5.01 7.31
CA VAL A 41 -10.43 5.54 8.05
C VAL A 41 -10.28 7.03 7.78
N LYS A 42 -10.74 7.88 8.71
CA LYS A 42 -10.60 9.36 8.75
C LYS A 42 -10.52 10.04 7.36
N ASN A 43 -11.49 9.78 6.48
CA ASN A 43 -11.52 10.28 5.10
C ASN A 43 -10.18 10.08 4.37
N SER A 44 -9.88 8.83 4.04
CA SER A 44 -8.64 8.48 3.34
C SER A 44 -8.81 8.56 1.82
N CYS A 45 -7.76 8.99 1.15
CA CYS A 45 -7.62 8.93 -0.30
C CYS A 45 -6.32 8.21 -0.60
N ILE A 46 -6.41 7.09 -1.29
CA ILE A 46 -5.27 6.23 -1.59
C ILE A 46 -5.10 6.03 -3.09
N GLY A 47 -3.87 6.09 -3.55
CA GLY A 47 -3.52 6.10 -4.96
C GLY A 47 -2.37 5.15 -5.28
N PHE A 48 -2.46 4.52 -6.44
CA PHE A 48 -1.43 3.63 -6.95
C PHE A 48 -1.15 3.92 -8.43
N HIS A 49 0.13 4.06 -8.76
CA HIS A 49 0.64 4.02 -10.13
C HIS A 49 1.38 2.71 -10.34
N ARG A 50 0.95 1.92 -11.32
CA ARG A 50 1.43 0.57 -11.57
C ARG A 50 2.42 0.56 -12.73
N LEU A 51 3.57 -0.07 -12.50
CA LEU A 51 4.43 -0.60 -13.55
C LEU A 51 4.27 -2.12 -13.52
N SER A 52 3.75 -2.70 -14.59
CA SER A 52 3.45 -4.12 -14.71
C SER A 52 4.72 -4.88 -15.06
N ILE A 53 5.44 -5.36 -14.04
CA ILE A 53 6.64 -6.20 -14.20
C ILE A 53 6.28 -7.69 -14.09
N VAL A 54 5.43 -8.06 -13.10
CA VAL A 54 4.98 -9.43 -12.83
C VAL A 54 3.44 -9.46 -12.76
N ASP A 55 2.84 -10.42 -13.47
CA ASP A 55 1.40 -10.71 -13.61
C ASP A 55 0.48 -9.53 -13.94
N CYS A 56 0.16 -9.34 -15.22
CA CYS A 56 -0.57 -8.18 -15.72
C CYS A 56 -2.05 -8.09 -15.27
N LEU A 57 -2.71 -9.16 -14.82
CA LEU A 57 -4.17 -9.16 -14.70
C LEU A 57 -4.72 -8.85 -13.29
N TYR A 58 -4.11 -9.38 -12.22
CA TYR A 58 -4.72 -9.33 -10.88
C TYR A 58 -3.99 -8.44 -9.86
N GLY A 59 -2.86 -7.84 -10.25
CA GLY A 59 -2.00 -7.06 -9.34
C GLY A 59 -2.30 -5.58 -9.20
N MET A 60 -3.50 -5.12 -9.57
CA MET A 60 -3.86 -3.72 -9.39
C MET A 60 -4.17 -3.43 -7.91
N GLN A 61 -3.69 -2.29 -7.43
CA GLN A 61 -3.82 -1.88 -6.03
C GLN A 61 -4.61 -0.57 -5.93
N PRO A 62 -5.27 -0.26 -4.79
CA PRO A 62 -5.22 -0.94 -3.50
C PRO A 62 -5.72 -2.39 -3.55
N MET A 63 -4.91 -3.32 -3.05
CA MET A 63 -5.24 -4.73 -3.00
C MET A 63 -6.17 -4.99 -1.82
N LYS A 64 -7.27 -5.69 -2.09
CA LYS A 64 -8.31 -6.10 -1.12
C LYS A 64 -8.63 -7.57 -1.38
N LEU A 65 -8.67 -8.36 -0.32
CA LEU A 65 -9.04 -9.77 -0.38
C LEU A 65 -10.44 -9.95 0.20
N HIS A 66 -11.26 -10.82 -0.40
CA HIS A 66 -12.59 -11.15 0.12
C HIS A 66 -12.50 -11.74 1.52
N GLN A 67 -11.45 -12.50 1.82
CA GLN A 67 -11.19 -13.04 3.16
C GLN A 67 -10.99 -11.95 4.23
N TYR A 68 -10.49 -10.76 3.84
CA TYR A 68 -10.15 -9.66 4.76
C TYR A 68 -10.77 -8.32 4.33
N PRO A 69 -12.10 -8.17 4.44
CA PRO A 69 -12.84 -7.03 3.85
C PRO A 69 -12.51 -5.66 4.46
N TYR A 70 -11.85 -5.64 5.63
CA TYR A 70 -11.41 -4.43 6.33
C TYR A 70 -9.95 -4.07 6.08
N LEU A 71 -9.20 -4.90 5.35
CA LEU A 71 -7.81 -4.63 5.04
C LEU A 71 -7.66 -4.07 3.62
N SER A 72 -6.70 -3.16 3.44
CA SER A 72 -6.34 -2.65 2.11
C SER A 72 -4.84 -2.41 2.05
N LEU A 73 -4.19 -2.90 0.99
CA LEU A 73 -2.74 -2.85 0.83
C LEU A 73 -2.34 -2.05 -0.41
N LEU A 74 -1.41 -1.13 -0.22
CA LEU A 74 -0.57 -0.55 -1.26
C LEU A 74 0.87 -1.01 -1.01
N CYS A 75 1.55 -1.52 -2.01
CA CYS A 75 2.93 -1.99 -1.93
C CYS A 75 3.68 -1.69 -3.24
N ASN A 76 4.79 -0.98 -3.09
CA ASN A 76 5.84 -0.87 -4.09
C ASN A 76 6.97 -1.81 -3.67
N GLY A 77 7.02 -3.01 -4.24
CA GLY A 77 8.00 -3.99 -3.82
C GLY A 77 7.94 -5.30 -4.58
N GLU A 78 8.88 -6.16 -4.24
CA GLU A 78 8.97 -7.56 -4.67
C GLU A 78 9.26 -8.40 -3.42
N ILE A 79 8.40 -9.38 -3.12
CA ILE A 79 8.54 -10.32 -2.01
C ILE A 79 9.02 -11.66 -2.53
N TYR A 80 10.30 -11.95 -2.32
CA TYR A 80 10.98 -13.10 -2.92
C TYR A 80 10.55 -14.43 -2.31
N ASN A 81 10.20 -14.44 -1.03
CA ASN A 81 9.80 -15.66 -0.32
C ASN A 81 8.29 -15.90 -0.30
N CYS A 82 7.49 -15.20 -1.12
CA CYS A 82 6.03 -15.30 -1.10
C CYS A 82 5.50 -16.73 -1.28
N HIS A 83 6.11 -17.52 -2.19
CA HIS A 83 5.76 -18.93 -2.39
C HIS A 83 6.02 -19.77 -1.14
N ARG A 84 7.19 -19.61 -0.52
CA ARG A 84 7.55 -20.31 0.72
C ARG A 84 6.60 -19.96 1.86
N LEU A 85 6.22 -18.69 1.99
CA LEU A 85 5.26 -18.24 3.00
C LEU A 85 3.88 -18.85 2.76
N ARG A 86 3.44 -18.91 1.51
CA ARG A 86 2.18 -19.54 1.13
C ARG A 86 2.11 -21.00 1.58
N GLU A 87 3.17 -21.77 1.35
CA GLU A 87 3.25 -23.17 1.78
C GLU A 87 3.38 -23.31 3.31
N GLN A 88 4.24 -22.52 3.93
CA GLN A 88 4.54 -22.60 5.37
C GLN A 88 3.29 -22.32 6.24
N PHE A 89 2.45 -21.37 5.83
CA PHE A 89 1.28 -20.94 6.57
C PHE A 89 -0.06 -21.42 5.96
N ASP A 90 -0.01 -22.24 4.91
CA ASP A 90 -1.18 -22.74 4.16
C ASP A 90 -2.13 -21.60 3.72
N PHE A 91 -1.56 -20.54 3.16
CA PHE A 91 -2.34 -19.37 2.72
C PHE A 91 -3.12 -19.65 1.43
N LYS A 92 -4.41 -19.32 1.47
CA LYS A 92 -5.32 -19.44 0.33
C LYS A 92 -5.36 -18.12 -0.42
N TYR A 93 -4.47 -17.99 -1.41
CA TYR A 93 -4.37 -16.78 -2.21
C TYR A 93 -5.59 -16.63 -3.13
N GLU A 94 -6.08 -15.40 -3.25
CA GLU A 94 -7.09 -14.97 -4.21
C GLU A 94 -6.46 -14.38 -5.48
N THR A 95 -5.19 -13.94 -5.43
CA THR A 95 -4.42 -13.40 -6.56
C THR A 95 -3.15 -14.22 -6.81
N ASN A 96 -2.40 -13.90 -7.88
CA ASN A 96 -1.06 -14.45 -8.10
C ASN A 96 0.05 -13.45 -7.76
N CYS A 97 -0.26 -12.40 -7.00
CA CYS A 97 0.69 -11.36 -6.66
C CYS A 97 1.49 -11.74 -5.42
N ASP A 98 2.79 -11.52 -5.49
CA ASP A 98 3.74 -11.75 -4.41
C ASP A 98 3.40 -10.95 -3.15
N VAL A 99 2.95 -9.69 -3.30
CA VAL A 99 2.61 -8.79 -2.19
C VAL A 99 1.36 -9.20 -1.41
N GLU A 100 0.56 -10.15 -1.91
CA GLU A 100 -0.62 -10.66 -1.20
C GLU A 100 -0.26 -11.31 0.14
N CYS A 101 0.94 -11.89 0.24
CA CYS A 101 1.44 -12.48 1.50
C CYS A 101 1.37 -11.50 2.69
N ILE A 102 1.50 -10.19 2.43
CA ILE A 102 1.51 -9.15 3.48
C ILE A 102 0.15 -9.11 4.19
N LEU A 103 -0.96 -9.24 3.44
CA LEU A 103 -2.31 -9.27 3.99
C LEU A 103 -2.54 -10.53 4.85
N HIS A 104 -2.10 -11.68 4.35
CA HIS A 104 -2.20 -12.95 5.09
C HIS A 104 -1.34 -12.95 6.36
N LEU A 105 -0.08 -12.49 6.29
CA LEU A 105 0.80 -12.39 7.44
C LEU A 105 0.22 -11.45 8.52
N PHE A 106 -0.32 -10.30 8.10
CA PHE A 106 -0.98 -9.39 9.02
C PHE A 106 -2.21 -10.02 9.67
N ALA A 107 -3.06 -10.67 8.90
CA ALA A 107 -4.25 -11.32 9.44
C ALA A 107 -3.90 -12.47 10.41
N ALA A 108 -2.78 -13.17 10.20
CA ALA A 108 -2.35 -14.28 11.02
C ALA A 108 -1.70 -13.85 12.35
N GLY A 109 -1.08 -12.68 12.42
CA GLY A 109 -0.35 -12.27 13.63
C GLY A 109 0.18 -10.85 13.64
N GLY A 110 -0.51 -9.94 12.97
CA GLY A 110 -0.23 -8.51 12.99
C GLY A 110 1.09 -8.11 12.31
N VAL A 111 1.57 -6.93 12.67
CA VAL A 111 2.80 -6.34 12.10
C VAL A 111 4.02 -7.17 12.48
N GLU A 112 4.01 -7.82 13.64
CA GLU A 112 5.09 -8.66 14.13
C GLU A 112 5.35 -9.83 13.16
N ASN A 113 4.31 -10.45 12.63
CA ASN A 113 4.45 -11.51 11.64
C ASN A 113 4.99 -10.99 10.31
N ILE A 114 4.61 -9.78 9.88
CA ILE A 114 5.17 -9.15 8.68
C ILE A 114 6.69 -9.00 8.84
N VAL A 115 7.12 -8.33 9.92
CA VAL A 115 8.53 -7.98 10.15
C VAL A 115 9.42 -9.22 10.27
N LYS A 116 8.92 -10.29 10.89
CA LYS A 116 9.70 -11.52 11.10
C LYS A 116 9.87 -12.37 9.84
N ASN A 117 8.91 -12.32 8.91
CA ASN A 117 8.81 -13.32 7.86
C ASN A 117 9.04 -12.77 6.45
N LEU A 118 8.87 -11.47 6.20
CA LEU A 118 9.07 -10.93 4.85
C LEU A 118 10.56 -10.94 4.45
N ASP A 119 10.82 -11.50 3.28
CA ASP A 119 12.11 -11.43 2.59
C ASP A 119 11.90 -10.84 1.19
N GLY A 120 12.45 -9.66 0.97
CA GLY A 120 12.22 -8.86 -0.23
C GLY A 120 12.57 -7.40 -0.05
N VAL A 121 12.26 -6.61 -1.08
CA VAL A 121 12.43 -5.15 -1.09
C VAL A 121 11.07 -4.51 -1.28
N PHE A 122 10.63 -3.68 -0.34
CA PHE A 122 9.26 -3.21 -0.30
C PHE A 122 9.12 -1.87 0.44
N ALA A 123 8.13 -1.10 0.01
CA ALA A 123 7.54 -0.02 0.76
C ALA A 123 6.02 -0.20 0.68
N PHE A 124 5.34 -0.29 1.82
CA PHE A 124 3.91 -0.54 1.84
C PHE A 124 3.15 0.40 2.77
N ILE A 125 1.86 0.54 2.46
CA ILE A 125 0.83 1.16 3.30
C ILE A 125 -0.28 0.12 3.44
N LEU A 126 -0.51 -0.33 4.66
CA LEU A 126 -1.56 -1.27 5.02
C LEU A 126 -2.58 -0.54 5.89
N ILE A 127 -3.83 -0.54 5.45
CA ILE A 127 -4.94 0.08 6.16
C ILE A 127 -5.74 -1.03 6.83
N ASP A 128 -5.92 -0.89 8.15
CA ASP A 128 -6.84 -1.68 8.94
C ASP A 128 -8.04 -0.81 9.30
N ALA A 129 -9.10 -0.94 8.52
CA ALA A 129 -10.35 -0.18 8.70
C ALA A 129 -11.16 -0.65 9.92
N LYS A 130 -10.89 -1.86 10.44
CA LYS A 130 -11.59 -2.38 11.62
C LYS A 130 -11.07 -1.68 12.88
N GLU A 131 -9.76 -1.54 12.99
CA GLU A 131 -9.09 -0.89 14.13
C GLU A 131 -8.86 0.62 13.90
N GLY A 132 -9.15 1.13 12.71
CA GLY A 132 -8.93 2.53 12.33
C GLY A 132 -7.44 2.90 12.29
N ARG A 133 -6.59 1.96 11.87
CA ARG A 133 -5.12 2.10 11.89
C ARG A 133 -4.52 2.06 10.50
N VAL A 134 -3.38 2.74 10.36
CA VAL A 134 -2.55 2.71 9.16
C VAL A 134 -1.16 2.25 9.55
N HIS A 135 -0.67 1.23 8.88
CA HIS A 135 0.65 0.65 9.08
C HIS A 135 1.48 0.95 7.84
N CYS A 136 2.59 1.66 8.03
CA CYS A 136 3.57 1.91 6.97
C CYS A 136 4.82 1.08 7.26
N GLY A 137 5.32 0.37 6.26
CA GLY A 137 6.51 -0.48 6.39
C GLY A 137 7.46 -0.28 5.22
N ARG A 138 8.76 -0.47 5.50
CA ARG A 138 9.84 -0.38 4.52
C ARG A 138 10.82 -1.52 4.76
N ASP A 139 11.46 -1.98 3.68
CA ASP A 139 12.49 -3.01 3.78
C ASP A 139 13.70 -2.55 4.62
N PRO A 140 14.47 -3.49 5.22
CA PRO A 140 15.51 -3.17 6.19
C PRO A 140 16.59 -2.20 5.69
N TYR A 141 16.89 -2.24 4.39
CA TYR A 141 17.92 -1.39 3.77
C TYR A 141 17.32 -0.14 3.10
N GLY A 142 16.00 0.01 3.10
CA GLY A 142 15.31 1.12 2.49
C GLY A 142 15.43 1.16 0.96
N VAL A 143 15.54 0.01 0.29
CA VAL A 143 15.67 -0.08 -1.17
C VAL A 143 14.48 0.57 -1.89
N ARG A 144 13.25 0.32 -1.43
CA ARG A 144 12.06 0.99 -1.98
C ARG A 144 11.78 2.28 -1.20
N PRO A 145 11.63 3.44 -1.86
CA PRO A 145 11.47 4.71 -1.16
C PRO A 145 10.06 4.89 -0.59
N LEU A 146 10.00 5.52 0.60
CA LEU A 146 8.77 5.93 1.27
C LEU A 146 9.04 7.21 2.06
N PHE A 147 8.21 8.21 1.83
CA PHE A 147 8.21 9.50 2.49
C PHE A 147 6.89 9.67 3.23
N ARG A 148 6.92 10.47 4.30
CA ARG A 148 5.74 10.87 5.03
C ARG A 148 5.78 12.36 5.33
N LEU A 149 4.61 12.98 5.29
CA LEU A 149 4.37 14.36 5.69
C LEU A 149 3.25 14.37 6.72
N TYR A 150 3.43 15.13 7.80
CA TYR A 150 2.37 15.37 8.77
C TYR A 150 2.13 16.87 8.87
N SER A 151 0.90 17.31 8.61
CA SER A 151 0.54 18.72 8.69
C SER A 151 0.04 19.09 10.09
N GLU A 152 0.14 20.38 10.44
CA GLU A 152 -0.34 20.91 11.71
C GLU A 152 -1.85 20.73 11.91
N ILE A 153 -2.61 20.63 10.81
CA ILE A 153 -4.05 20.36 10.81
C ILE A 153 -4.40 18.86 10.92
N GLY A 154 -3.40 18.00 11.16
CA GLY A 154 -3.58 16.58 11.42
C GLY A 154 -3.74 15.69 10.18
N VAL A 155 -3.35 16.18 9.00
CA VAL A 155 -3.33 15.38 7.77
C VAL A 155 -2.01 14.62 7.68
N LEU A 156 -2.09 13.32 7.40
CA LEU A 156 -0.94 12.47 7.11
C LEU A 156 -0.88 12.19 5.61
N GLY A 157 0.21 12.60 4.96
CA GLY A 157 0.57 12.20 3.61
C GLY A 157 1.66 11.15 3.62
N VAL A 158 1.56 10.16 2.74
CA VAL A 158 2.57 9.11 2.55
C VAL A 158 2.76 8.87 1.06
N CYS A 159 3.99 8.95 0.56
CA CYS A 159 4.28 8.80 -0.86
C CYS A 159 5.61 8.11 -1.13
N SER A 160 5.74 7.46 -2.29
CA SER A 160 7.03 6.92 -2.76
C SER A 160 8.10 8.00 -3.02
N GLU A 161 7.72 9.24 -3.33
CA GLU A 161 8.65 10.34 -3.59
C GLU A 161 8.15 11.62 -2.95
N ALA A 162 9.04 12.37 -2.27
CA ALA A 162 8.68 13.61 -1.56
C ALA A 162 7.94 14.65 -2.42
N LYS A 163 8.17 14.66 -3.75
CA LYS A 163 7.45 15.53 -4.69
C LYS A 163 5.94 15.31 -4.65
N GLY A 164 5.47 14.08 -4.37
CA GLY A 164 4.05 13.73 -4.30
C GLY A 164 3.37 14.11 -2.99
N ASP A 165 4.12 14.57 -2.00
CA ASP A 165 3.61 15.07 -0.71
C ASP A 165 3.55 16.63 -0.66
N SER A 166 3.94 17.30 -1.76
CA SER A 166 3.96 18.77 -1.92
C SER A 166 2.85 19.31 -2.82
#